data_AF-A0A2D7HQN7-F1
#
_entry.id   AF-A0A2D7HQN7-F1
#
_cell.length_a   1.000
_cell.length_b   1.000
_cell.length_c   1.000
_cell.angle_alpha   90.00
_cell.angle_beta   90.00
_cell.angle_gamma   90.00
#
_symmetry.space_group_name_H-M   'P 1'
#
loop_
_entity.id
_entity.type
_entity.pdbx_description
1 polymer ?
#
loop_
_entity_poly.entity_id
_entity_poly.type
_entity_poly.pdbx_seq_one_letter_code
_entity_poly.pdbx_strand_id
1 'polypeptide(L)'
;MVSTTTWIVFAQLVIFNPQGNENENELTELRQREFSTQSQCYQFLHDNYVFLDTALKRHAERRNGRVIILGCGDRAELSKISSDYDRHYGRG
;
A
#
# COMPACT_ATOMS: atom_id res chain seq x y z
N MET A 1 27.97 4.87 3.97
CA MET A 1 27.06 3.76 3.62
C MET A 1 26.10 4.28 2.58
N VAL A 2 26.15 3.76 1.35
CA VAL A 2 25.20 4.14 0.30
C VAL A 2 23.91 3.40 0.61
N SER A 3 22.90 4.09 1.12
CA SER A 3 21.56 3.51 1.27
C SER A 3 21.00 3.32 -0.13
N THR A 4 20.92 2.09 -0.62
CA THR A 4 20.21 1.77 -1.87
C THR A 4 18.72 1.84 -1.59
N THR A 5 18.18 3.05 -1.58
CA THR A 5 16.73 3.31 -1.50
C THR A 5 16.03 2.48 -2.57
N THR A 6 15.15 1.60 -2.13
CA THR A 6 14.38 0.72 -3.01
C THR A 6 12.95 1.23 -3.04
N TRP A 7 12.52 1.73 -4.19
CA TRP A 7 11.19 2.28 -4.35
C TRP A 7 10.22 1.18 -4.74
N ILE A 8 9.04 1.17 -4.13
CA ILE A 8 7.95 0.25 -4.45
C ILE A 8 6.65 1.02 -4.65
N VAL A 9 5.75 0.45 -5.45
CA VAL A 9 4.36 0.89 -5.48
C VAL A 9 3.63 0.23 -4.31
N PHE A 10 2.94 1.03 -3.52
CA PHE A 10 2.14 0.56 -2.39
C PHE A 10 0.72 1.12 -2.49
N ALA A 11 -0.21 0.38 -1.89
CA ALA A 11 -1.57 0.84 -1.69
C ALA A 11 -1.94 0.73 -0.22
N GLN A 12 -2.57 1.77 0.31
CA GLN A 12 -3.21 1.74 1.62
C GLN A 12 -4.72 1.60 1.43
N LEU A 13 -5.24 0.49 1.94
CA LEU A 13 -6.65 0.14 1.95
C LEU A 13 -7.19 0.32 3.37
N VAL A 14 -8.45 0.71 3.48
CA VAL A 14 -9.19 0.72 4.75
C VAL A 14 -10.36 -0.22 4.61
N ILE A 15 -10.39 -1.24 5.44
CA ILE A 15 -11.36 -2.32 5.44
C ILE A 15 -12.36 -2.03 6.56
N PHE A 16 -13.62 -1.84 6.20
CA PHE A 16 -14.67 -1.58 7.18
C PHE A 16 -15.18 -2.93 7.70
N ASN A 17 -14.90 -3.25 8.96
CA ASN A 17 -15.45 -4.43 9.61
C ASN A 17 -16.90 -4.17 10.05
N PRO A 18 -17.91 -4.83 9.45
CA PRO A 18 -19.31 -4.61 9.83
C PRO A 18 -19.67 -5.21 11.20
N GLN A 19 -18.77 -5.98 11.85
CA GLN A 19 -19.02 -6.64 13.14
C GLN A 19 -18.54 -5.88 14.38
N GLY A 20 -18.05 -4.64 14.23
CA GLY A 20 -17.99 -3.68 15.34
C GLY A 20 -16.65 -3.53 16.08
N ASN A 21 -15.56 -4.14 15.63
CA ASN A 21 -14.23 -3.89 16.18
C ASN A 21 -13.33 -3.30 15.10
N GLU A 22 -13.42 -1.97 14.95
CA GLU A 22 -12.50 -1.07 14.27
C GLU A 22 -12.28 -1.29 12.74
N ASN A 23 -11.84 -0.24 12.05
CA ASN A 23 -11.47 -0.33 10.63
C ASN A 23 -10.04 -0.90 10.55
N GLU A 24 -9.82 -1.92 9.72
CA GLU A 24 -8.48 -2.45 9.49
C GLU A 24 -7.82 -1.65 8.36
N ASN A 25 -6.64 -1.06 8.57
CA ASN A 25 -5.86 -0.56 7.42
C ASN A 25 -4.93 -1.67 6.93
N GLU A 26 -5.06 -2.04 5.66
CA GLU A 26 -4.18 -2.99 5.00
C GLU A 26 -3.21 -2.24 4.09
N LEU A 27 -1.91 -2.45 4.28
CA LEU A 27 -0.89 -1.97 3.36
C LEU A 27 -0.56 -3.09 2.37
N THR A 28 -1.09 -2.98 1.16
CA THR A 28 -0.80 -3.94 0.10
C THR A 28 0.43 -3.47 -0.67
N GLU A 29 1.53 -4.20 -0.51
CA GLU A 29 2.68 -4.08 -1.40
C GLU A 29 2.40 -4.78 -2.73
N LEU A 30 2.53 -4.05 -3.84
CA LEU A 30 2.56 -4.68 -5.16
C LEU A 30 3.96 -5.31 -5.34
N ARG A 31 4.14 -6.50 -4.76
CA ARG A 31 5.42 -7.26 -4.67
C ARG A 31 6.20 -7.46 -5.97
N GLN A 32 5.66 -7.08 -7.13
CA GLN A 32 6.22 -7.46 -8.43
C GLN A 32 7.23 -6.48 -9.01
N ARG A 33 7.39 -5.24 -8.49
CA ARG A 33 8.40 -4.31 -9.00
C ARG A 33 9.05 -3.44 -7.93
N GLU A 34 10.35 -3.64 -7.79
CA GLU A 34 11.27 -2.75 -7.09
C GLU A 34 11.92 -1.81 -8.11
N PHE A 35 12.05 -0.53 -7.77
CA PHE A 35 12.63 0.49 -8.62
C PHE A 35 13.86 1.11 -7.94
N SER A 36 14.88 1.41 -8.73
CA SER A 36 16.11 2.04 -8.23
C SER A 36 15.96 3.56 -8.02
N THR A 37 14.90 4.16 -8.57
CA THR A 37 14.63 5.60 -8.44
C THR A 37 13.15 5.89 -8.24
N GLN A 38 12.85 7.00 -7.57
CA GLN A 38 11.49 7.49 -7.35
C GLN A 38 10.77 7.73 -8.69
N SER A 39 11.45 8.35 -9.65
CA SER A 39 10.87 8.69 -10.95
C SER A 39 10.43 7.46 -11.74
N GLN A 40 11.21 6.37 -11.72
CA GLN A 40 10.82 5.11 -12.37
C GLN A 40 9.58 4.50 -11.71
N CYS A 41 9.50 4.58 -10.38
CA CYS A 41 8.32 4.11 -9.67
C CYS A 41 7.07 4.91 -10.07
N TYR A 42 7.15 6.25 -10.06
CA TYR A 42 6.00 7.09 -10.45
C TYR A 42 5.64 6.95 -11.92
N GLN A 43 6.62 6.76 -12.81
CA GLN A 43 6.35 6.49 -14.23
C GLN A 43 5.56 5.19 -14.37
N PHE A 44 6.01 4.11 -13.72
CA PHE A 44 5.27 2.85 -13.73
C PHE A 44 3.87 3.00 -13.13
N LEU A 45 3.75 3.71 -12.00
CA LEU A 45 2.46 3.98 -11.38
C LEU A 45 1.52 4.73 -12.33
N HIS A 46 2.03 5.76 -13.02
CA HIS A 46 1.26 6.54 -13.98
C HIS A 46 0.79 5.66 -15.16
N ASP A 47 1.72 4.90 -15.75
CA ASP A 47 1.45 4.01 -16.89
C ASP A 47 0.44 2.91 -16.55
N ASN A 48 0.37 2.50 -15.28
CA ASN A 48 -0.47 1.39 -14.81
C ASN A 48 -1.61 1.83 -13.89
N TYR A 49 -1.84 3.15 -13.74
CA TYR A 49 -2.72 3.71 -12.71
C TYR A 49 -4.14 3.13 -12.80
N VAL A 50 -4.73 3.11 -14.01
CA VAL A 50 -6.10 2.63 -14.23
C VAL A 50 -6.24 1.16 -13.87
N PHE A 51 -5.26 0.33 -14.23
CA PHE A 51 -5.26 -1.10 -13.91
C PHE A 51 -5.13 -1.33 -12.40
N LEU A 52 -4.17 -0.65 -11.77
CA LEU A 52 -3.92 -0.77 -10.33
C LEU A 52 -5.10 -0.27 -9.51
N ASP A 53 -5.66 0.89 -9.83
CA ASP A 53 -6.84 1.46 -9.18
C ASP A 53 -8.04 0.51 -9.29
N THR A 54 -8.29 -0.06 -10.47
CA THR A 54 -9.39 -1.03 -10.67
C THR A 54 -9.19 -2.30 -9.85
N ALA A 55 -7.97 -2.86 -9.84
CA ALA A 55 -7.66 -4.06 -9.08
C ALA A 55 -7.80 -3.83 -7.57
N LEU A 56 -7.32 -2.69 -7.08
CA LEU A 56 -7.38 -2.31 -5.67
C LEU A 56 -8.82 -2.00 -5.24
N LYS A 57 -9.61 -1.31 -6.06
CA LYS A 57 -11.05 -1.09 -5.79
C LYS A 57 -11.81 -2.40 -5.65
N ARG A 58 -11.60 -3.34 -6.58
CA ARG A 58 -12.21 -4.69 -6.49
C ARG A 58 -11.77 -5.45 -5.25
N HIS A 59 -10.50 -5.32 -4.86
CA HIS A 59 -9.99 -5.94 -3.65
C HIS A 59 -10.65 -5.34 -2.40
N ALA A 60 -10.70 -4.00 -2.31
CA ALA A 60 -11.36 -3.28 -1.24
C ALA A 60 -12.85 -3.66 -1.15
N GLU A 61 -13.60 -3.61 -2.25
CA GLU A 61 -15.03 -3.98 -2.28
C GLU A 61 -15.30 -5.38 -1.74
N ARG A 62 -14.47 -6.38 -2.11
CA ARG A 62 -14.60 -7.76 -1.60
C ARG A 62 -14.41 -7.86 -0.09
N ARG A 63 -13.60 -6.98 0.48
CA ARG A 63 -13.31 -6.91 1.91
C ARG A 63 -14.25 -5.94 2.63
N ASN A 64 -15.26 -5.36 1.97
CA ASN A 64 -16.06 -4.26 2.51
C ASN A 64 -15.19 -3.05 2.91
N GLY A 65 -14.21 -2.70 2.07
CA GLY A 65 -13.24 -1.63 2.29
C GLY A 65 -13.21 -0.60 1.17
N ARG A 66 -12.28 0.36 1.28
CA ARG A 66 -12.01 1.41 0.31
C ARG A 66 -10.50 1.66 0.19
N VAL A 67 -10.04 1.95 -1.04
CA VAL A 67 -8.67 2.43 -1.30
C VAL A 67 -8.55 3.89 -0.86
N ILE A 68 -7.53 4.21 -0.06
CA ILE A 68 -7.27 5.60 0.38
C ILE A 68 -6.04 6.18 -0.30
N ILE A 69 -4.96 5.41 -0.45
CA ILE A 69 -3.71 5.91 -1.04
C ILE A 69 -3.16 4.87 -2.01
N LEU A 70 -2.74 5.33 -3.19
CA LEU A 70 -1.91 4.57 -4.13
C LEU A 70 -0.70 5.46 -4.48
N GLY A 71 0.50 4.98 -4.22
CA GLY A 71 1.70 5.80 -4.34
C GLY A 71 2.99 5.02 -4.45
N CYS A 72 4.10 5.76 -4.52
CA CYS A 72 5.45 5.24 -4.50
C CYS A 72 6.14 5.66 -3.21
N GLY A 73 6.83 4.72 -2.56
CA GLY A 73 7.59 5.01 -1.34
C GLY A 73 8.80 4.10 -1.20
N ASP A 74 9.70 4.47 -0.29
CA ASP A 74 10.83 3.63 0.10
C ASP A 74 10.30 2.40 0.83
N ARG A 75 10.66 1.21 0.35
CA ARG A 75 10.29 -0.06 0.96
C ARG A 75 10.67 -0.12 2.43
N ALA A 76 11.86 0.35 2.82
CA ALA A 76 12.30 0.28 4.21
C ALA A 76 11.46 1.18 5.12
N GLU A 77 11.08 2.36 4.62
CA GLU A 77 10.21 3.30 5.32
C GLU A 77 8.77 2.77 5.42
N LEU A 78 8.23 2.25 4.31
CA LEU A 78 6.89 1.68 4.24
C LEU A 78 6.74 0.41 5.09
N SER A 79 7.73 -0.48 5.08
CA SER A 79 7.72 -1.66 5.97
C SER A 79 7.74 -1.26 7.44
N LYS A 80 8.44 -0.16 7.79
CA LYS A 80 8.42 0.39 9.14
C LYS A 80 7.06 1.00 9.47
N ILE A 81 6.47 1.79 8.57
CA ILE A 81 5.12 2.35 8.74
C ILE A 81 4.08 1.24 8.90
N SER A 82 4.15 0.18 8.09
CA SER A 82 3.27 -1.00 8.22
C SER A 82 3.47 -1.69 9.57
N SER A 83 4.72 -1.91 9.99
CA SER A 83 5.03 -2.56 11.27
C SER A 83 4.59 -1.72 12.46
N ASP A 84 4.81 -0.41 12.42
CA ASP A 84 4.39 0.53 13.47
C ASP A 84 2.86 0.66 13.50
N TYR A 85 2.21 0.60 12.35
CA TYR A 85 0.75 0.58 12.24
C TYR A 85 0.16 -0.72 12.81
N ASP A 86 0.64 -1.90 12.41
CA ASP A 86 0.22 -3.18 12.99
C ASP A 86 0.47 -3.23 14.50
N ARG A 87 1.53 -2.59 14.97
CA ARG A 87 1.87 -2.50 16.39
C ARG A 87 0.95 -1.54 17.17
N HIS A 88 0.47 -0.47 16.54
CA HIS A 88 -0.37 0.55 17.19
C HIS A 88 -1.87 0.34 17.00
N TYR A 89 -2.29 -0.28 15.91
CA TYR A 89 -3.68 -0.45 15.51
C TYR A 89 -4.05 -1.92 15.22
N GLY A 90 -3.07 -2.83 15.03
CA GLY A 90 -3.29 -4.25 14.77
C GLY A 90 -3.53 -5.12 16.01
N ARG A 91 -4.17 -4.58 17.06
CA ARG A 91 -4.61 -5.39 18.22
C ARG A 91 -6.11 -5.25 18.46
N GLY A 92 -6.85 -6.16 17.82
CA GLY A 92 -8.11 -6.74 18.27
C GLY A 92 -8.02 -8.25 18.10
#